data_AF-A0A928FS41-F1
#
_entry.id   AF-A0A928FS41-F1
#
_cell.length_a   1.000
_cell.length_b   1.000
_cell.length_c   1.000
_cell.angle_alpha   90.00
_cell.angle_beta   90.00
_cell.angle_gamma   90.00
#
_symmetry.space_group_name_H-M   'P 1'
#
loop_
_entity.id
_entity.type
_entity.pdbx_description
1 polymer ?
#
loop_
_entity_poly.entity_id
_entity_poly.type
_entity_poly.pdbx_seq_one_letter_code
_entity_poly.pdbx_strand_id
1 'polypeptide(L)'
;MIFLVRSLKEIRKYLDKNKKEIEYDGEGRAVIELRVLDDSAFLSPYSTARHNIISEEVSDFIEHSLRGVPHEKAVHFCIHSDVITPEEQREYTKAIHSHYADKYSDSRMEKKHLHRMAAIMTLVAVIALSLIIGFDAKGLRNEVFTEIVDIFAWVFMWEAVDIFFLQCTLLRFKQQRYLRLADSKIEFLPLSKGK
;
A
#
# COMPACT_ATOMS: atom_id res chain seq x y z
N MET A 1 -41.70 17.95 10.39
CA MET A 1 -40.49 17.47 9.70
C MET A 1 -39.34 17.50 10.71
N ILE A 2 -39.18 16.43 11.50
CA ILE A 2 -38.19 16.37 12.58
C ILE A 2 -37.10 15.39 12.12
N PHE A 3 -35.93 15.95 11.82
CA PHE A 3 -34.73 15.18 11.51
C PHE A 3 -34.34 14.35 12.74
N LEU A 4 -34.39 13.04 12.60
CA LEU A 4 -33.92 12.09 13.60
C LEU A 4 -32.39 12.10 13.63
N VAL A 5 -31.80 13.03 14.39
CA VAL A 5 -30.36 13.04 14.64
C VAL A 5 -30.04 11.89 15.59
N ARG A 6 -29.75 10.70 15.04
CA ARG A 6 -29.16 9.61 15.81
C ARG A 6 -27.91 10.12 16.52
N SER A 7 -27.72 9.78 17.80
CA SER A 7 -26.51 10.18 18.52
C SER A 7 -25.28 9.56 17.84
N LEU A 8 -24.16 10.31 17.77
CA LEU A 8 -22.91 9.83 17.15
C LEU A 8 -22.45 8.47 17.75
N LYS A 9 -22.76 8.23 19.02
CA LYS A 9 -22.47 6.97 19.73
C LYS A 9 -23.28 5.79 19.18
N GLU A 10 -24.55 6.00 18.85
CA GLU A 10 -25.40 4.97 18.23
C GLU A 10 -25.02 4.70 16.78
N ILE A 11 -24.67 5.75 16.03
CA ILE A 11 -24.16 5.61 14.66
C ILE A 11 -22.86 4.80 14.69
N ARG A 12 -21.92 5.11 15.59
CA ARG A 12 -20.67 4.34 15.74
C ARG A 12 -20.93 2.88 16.11
N LYS A 13 -21.81 2.62 17.09
CA LYS A 13 -22.16 1.25 17.52
C LYS A 13 -22.83 0.46 16.38
N TYR A 14 -23.67 1.12 15.58
CA TYR A 14 -24.28 0.51 14.38
C TYR A 14 -23.23 0.21 13.31
N LEU A 15 -22.28 1.10 13.08
CA LEU A 15 -21.20 0.89 12.12
C LEU A 15 -20.24 -0.22 12.56
N ASP A 16 -19.84 -0.25 13.84
CA ASP A 16 -18.98 -1.31 14.38
C ASP A 16 -19.68 -2.68 14.32
N LYS A 17 -21.01 -2.73 14.54
CA LYS A 17 -21.81 -3.97 14.44
C LYS A 17 -21.98 -4.45 12.98
N ASN A 18 -22.03 -3.54 12.02
CA ASN A 18 -22.14 -3.87 10.59
C ASN A 18 -20.79 -3.89 9.87
N LYS A 19 -19.69 -3.67 10.59
CA LYS A 19 -18.35 -3.81 10.04
C LYS A 19 -18.18 -5.28 9.68
N LYS A 20 -17.89 -5.54 8.41
CA LYS A 20 -17.60 -6.88 7.90
C LYS A 20 -16.51 -7.48 8.80
N GLU A 21 -16.85 -8.49 9.59
CA GLU A 21 -15.85 -9.19 10.41
C GLU A 21 -14.86 -9.82 9.44
N ILE A 22 -13.58 -9.55 9.66
CA ILE A 22 -12.52 -10.20 8.90
C ILE A 22 -12.47 -11.62 9.42
N GLU A 23 -12.88 -12.57 8.59
CA GLU A 23 -12.75 -13.98 8.89
C GLU A 23 -11.29 -14.40 8.79
N TYR A 24 -10.88 -15.31 9.69
CA TYR A 24 -9.56 -15.90 9.68
C TYR A 24 -9.71 -17.41 9.53
N ASP A 25 -8.83 -18.03 8.74
CA ASP A 25 -8.79 -19.48 8.63
C ASP A 25 -8.16 -20.11 9.89
N GLY A 26 -8.17 -21.44 9.95
CA GLY A 26 -7.58 -22.20 11.07
C GLY A 26 -6.08 -21.98 11.27
N GLU A 27 -5.40 -21.38 10.30
CA GLU A 27 -3.97 -21.03 10.37
C GLU A 27 -3.75 -19.52 10.66
N GLY A 28 -4.82 -18.76 10.88
CA GLY A 28 -4.77 -17.34 11.19
C GLY A 28 -4.50 -16.41 10.00
N ARG A 29 -4.72 -16.89 8.77
CA ARG A 29 -4.68 -16.08 7.54
C ARG A 29 -6.02 -15.37 7.36
N ALA A 30 -5.99 -14.13 6.88
CA ALA A 30 -7.22 -13.39 6.60
C ALA A 30 -7.89 -13.97 5.34
N VAL A 31 -9.15 -14.37 5.48
CA VAL A 31 -9.94 -14.97 4.41
C VAL A 31 -10.63 -13.86 3.61
N ILE A 32 -10.47 -13.91 2.29
CA ILE A 32 -11.15 -13.01 1.36
C ILE A 32 -11.95 -13.85 0.40
N GLU A 33 -13.26 -13.67 0.44
CA GLU A 33 -14.17 -14.28 -0.51
C GLU A 33 -14.37 -13.37 -1.72
N LEU A 34 -14.09 -13.92 -2.91
CA LEU A 34 -14.37 -13.30 -4.19
C LEU A 34 -15.47 -14.13 -4.86
N ARG A 35 -16.48 -13.47 -5.44
CA ARG A 35 -17.49 -14.12 -6.26
C ARG A 35 -17.30 -13.67 -7.70
N VAL A 36 -16.96 -14.61 -8.57
CA VAL A 36 -16.72 -14.35 -9.99
C VAL A 36 -17.84 -15.02 -10.79
N LEU A 37 -18.78 -14.19 -11.25
CA LEU A 37 -19.93 -14.61 -12.06
C LEU A 37 -19.60 -14.62 -13.56
N ASP A 38 -18.66 -13.76 -13.97
CA ASP A 38 -18.11 -13.65 -15.31
C ASP A 38 -16.60 -13.38 -15.15
N ASP A 39 -15.78 -14.14 -15.87
CA ASP A 39 -14.32 -14.10 -15.80
C ASP A 39 -13.68 -13.38 -16.99
N SER A 40 -14.49 -12.91 -17.95
CA SER A 40 -14.03 -12.19 -19.15
C SER A 40 -13.12 -10.99 -18.87
N ALA A 41 -13.33 -10.31 -17.75
CA ALA A 41 -12.57 -9.14 -17.30
C ALA A 41 -11.64 -9.44 -16.11
N PHE A 42 -11.43 -10.72 -15.77
CA PHE A 42 -10.58 -11.10 -14.65
C PHE A 42 -9.11 -10.76 -14.91
N LEU A 43 -8.65 -11.07 -16.13
CA LEU A 43 -7.34 -10.67 -16.62
C LEU A 43 -7.41 -9.33 -17.34
N SER A 44 -6.32 -8.57 -17.26
CA SER A 44 -6.20 -7.35 -18.05
C SER A 44 -6.12 -7.69 -19.55
N PRO A 45 -6.91 -7.02 -20.41
CA PRO A 45 -6.81 -7.18 -21.86
C PRO A 45 -5.47 -6.68 -22.43
N TYR A 46 -4.70 -5.94 -21.63
CA TYR A 46 -3.38 -5.42 -21.99
C TYR A 46 -2.22 -6.24 -21.41
N SER A 47 -2.49 -7.49 -21.02
CA SER A 47 -1.47 -8.44 -20.59
C SER A 47 -0.46 -8.70 -21.72
N THR A 48 0.82 -8.87 -21.37
CA THR A 48 1.83 -9.21 -22.38
C THR A 48 1.80 -10.72 -22.66
N ALA A 49 2.24 -11.15 -23.84
CA ALA A 49 2.18 -12.54 -24.30
C ALA A 49 2.83 -13.59 -23.35
N ARG A 50 3.62 -13.16 -22.36
CA ARG A 50 4.25 -14.06 -21.37
C ARG A 50 3.89 -13.72 -19.93
N HIS A 51 3.15 -12.64 -19.70
CA HIS A 51 2.90 -12.11 -18.37
C HIS A 51 1.47 -11.59 -18.28
N ASN A 52 0.61 -12.44 -17.75
CA ASN A 52 -0.76 -12.12 -17.45
C ASN A 52 -0.84 -11.41 -16.11
N ILE A 53 -1.58 -10.31 -16.12
CA ILE A 53 -1.86 -9.52 -14.92
C ILE A 53 -3.37 -9.48 -14.72
N ILE A 54 -3.79 -9.43 -13.46
CA ILE A 54 -5.19 -9.21 -13.14
C ILE A 54 -5.62 -7.80 -13.58
N SER A 55 -6.91 -7.62 -13.85
CA SER A 55 -7.44 -6.29 -14.12
C SER A 55 -7.34 -5.38 -12.90
N GLU A 56 -7.32 -4.06 -13.15
CA GLU A 56 -7.30 -3.07 -12.06
C GLU A 56 -8.52 -3.21 -11.15
N GLU A 57 -9.69 -3.54 -11.70
CA GLU A 57 -10.91 -3.76 -10.93
C GLU A 57 -10.76 -4.88 -9.90
N VAL A 58 -10.20 -6.03 -10.30
CA VAL A 58 -9.95 -7.15 -9.39
C VAL A 58 -8.91 -6.76 -8.34
N SER A 59 -7.83 -6.09 -8.76
CA SER A 59 -6.79 -5.61 -7.84
C SER A 59 -7.34 -4.64 -6.80
N ASP A 60 -8.17 -3.69 -7.22
CA ASP A 60 -8.76 -2.67 -6.37
C ASP A 60 -9.77 -3.28 -5.39
N PHE A 61 -10.56 -4.25 -5.85
CA PHE A 61 -11.46 -4.99 -4.98
C PHE A 61 -10.69 -5.75 -3.89
N ILE A 62 -9.61 -6.43 -4.24
CA ILE A 62 -8.76 -7.16 -3.28
C ILE A 62 -8.16 -6.19 -2.25
N GLU A 63 -7.58 -5.08 -2.71
CA GLU A 63 -6.97 -4.08 -1.84
C GLU A 63 -8.01 -3.41 -0.93
N HIS A 64 -9.21 -3.15 -1.46
CA HIS A 64 -10.34 -2.62 -0.68
C HIS A 64 -10.82 -3.62 0.38
N SER A 65 -10.92 -4.89 0.02
CA SER A 65 -11.34 -5.98 0.92
C SER A 65 -10.36 -6.20 2.08
N LEU A 66 -9.09 -5.84 1.87
CA LEU A 66 -8.04 -5.91 2.89
C LEU A 66 -7.92 -4.66 3.77
N ARG A 67 -8.77 -3.65 3.57
CA ARG A 67 -8.78 -2.45 4.43
C ARG A 67 -9.12 -2.84 5.86
N GLY A 68 -8.21 -2.54 6.78
CA GLY A 68 -8.35 -2.87 8.20
C GLY A 68 -7.79 -4.24 8.59
N VAL A 69 -7.33 -5.05 7.63
CA VAL A 69 -6.50 -6.23 7.92
C VAL A 69 -5.07 -5.77 8.20
N PRO A 70 -4.42 -6.22 9.28
CA PRO A 70 -3.01 -5.91 9.52
C PRO A 70 -2.11 -6.38 8.37
N HIS A 71 -1.15 -5.55 7.95
CA HIS A 71 -0.30 -5.78 6.77
C HIS A 71 0.58 -7.05 6.86
N GLU A 72 0.85 -7.50 8.08
CA GLU A 72 1.72 -8.66 8.36
C GLU A 72 0.99 -9.99 8.20
N LYS A 73 -0.35 -9.99 8.21
CA LYS A 73 -1.17 -11.19 8.14
C LYS A 73 -1.16 -11.76 6.72
N ALA A 74 -0.93 -13.07 6.63
CA ALA A 74 -1.08 -13.83 5.40
C ALA A 74 -2.54 -13.79 4.93
N VAL A 75 -2.74 -14.00 3.63
CA VAL A 75 -4.04 -13.89 2.97
C VAL A 75 -4.41 -15.23 2.35
N HIS A 76 -5.67 -15.60 2.48
CA HIS A 76 -6.28 -16.76 1.83
C HIS A 76 -7.45 -16.28 0.98
N PHE A 77 -7.34 -16.44 -0.33
CA PHE A 77 -8.38 -16.12 -1.29
C PHE A 77 -9.27 -17.33 -1.54
N CYS A 78 -10.56 -17.17 -1.31
CA CYS A 78 -11.61 -18.12 -1.67
C CYS A 78 -12.37 -17.56 -2.87
N ILE A 79 -12.05 -18.03 -4.07
CA ILE A 79 -12.68 -17.58 -5.32
C ILE A 79 -13.83 -18.53 -5.63
N HIS A 80 -15.06 -18.03 -5.46
CA HIS A 80 -16.28 -18.75 -5.80
C HIS A 80 -16.65 -18.50 -7.26
N SER A 81 -16.55 -19.53 -8.10
CA SER A 81 -16.98 -19.47 -9.49
C SER A 81 -17.37 -20.85 -10.02
N ASP A 82 -18.37 -20.87 -10.90
CA ASP A 82 -18.75 -22.05 -11.70
C ASP A 82 -18.26 -21.95 -13.15
N VAL A 83 -17.69 -20.80 -13.54
CA VAL A 83 -17.31 -20.49 -14.93
C VAL A 83 -15.83 -20.79 -15.19
N ILE A 84 -14.98 -20.60 -14.17
CA ILE A 84 -13.52 -20.75 -14.28
C ILE A 84 -13.13 -22.22 -14.42
N THR A 85 -12.48 -22.55 -15.53
CA THR A 85 -11.94 -23.88 -15.82
C THR A 85 -10.67 -24.21 -15.02
N PRO A 86 -10.33 -25.50 -14.80
CA PRO A 86 -9.10 -25.88 -14.08
C PRO A 86 -7.81 -25.32 -14.71
N GLU A 87 -7.78 -25.10 -16.02
CA GLU A 87 -6.68 -24.44 -16.73
C GLU A 87 -6.58 -22.96 -16.35
N GLU A 88 -7.71 -22.24 -16.40
CA GLU A 88 -7.80 -20.82 -16.01
C GLU A 88 -7.48 -20.61 -14.54
N GLN A 89 -7.85 -21.53 -13.65
CA GLN A 89 -7.49 -21.47 -12.23
C GLN A 89 -5.98 -21.32 -12.03
N ARG A 90 -5.17 -22.07 -12.80
CA ARG A 90 -3.70 -22.00 -12.73
C ARG A 90 -3.20 -20.67 -13.28
N GLU A 91 -3.80 -20.21 -14.38
CA GLU A 91 -3.43 -18.95 -15.02
C GLU A 91 -3.74 -17.74 -14.12
N TYR A 92 -4.92 -17.72 -13.51
CA TYR A 92 -5.38 -16.66 -12.62
C TYR A 92 -4.59 -16.63 -11.32
N THR A 93 -4.31 -17.81 -10.75
CA THR A 93 -3.40 -17.94 -9.61
C THR A 93 -2.06 -17.30 -9.92
N LYS A 94 -1.47 -17.66 -11.06
CA LYS A 94 -0.19 -17.09 -11.51
C LYS A 94 -0.29 -15.58 -11.74
N ALA A 95 -1.38 -15.10 -12.35
CA ALA A 95 -1.59 -13.68 -12.62
C ALA A 95 -1.70 -12.85 -11.33
N ILE A 96 -2.41 -13.33 -10.30
CA ILE A 96 -2.49 -12.67 -8.99
C ILE A 96 -1.11 -12.58 -8.36
N HIS A 97 -0.37 -13.69 -8.29
CA HIS A 97 0.96 -13.72 -7.71
C HIS A 97 1.93 -12.79 -8.45
N SER A 98 1.96 -12.86 -9.78
CA SER A 98 2.78 -12.01 -10.64
C SER A 98 2.47 -10.53 -10.46
N HIS A 99 1.18 -10.15 -10.46
CA HIS A 99 0.76 -8.76 -10.32
C HIS A 99 1.24 -8.13 -9.01
N TYR A 100 1.11 -8.85 -7.89
CA TYR A 100 1.57 -8.33 -6.60
C TYR A 100 3.09 -8.42 -6.41
N ALA A 101 3.76 -9.37 -7.09
CA ALA A 101 5.22 -9.40 -7.16
C ALA A 101 5.78 -8.17 -7.90
N ASP A 102 5.13 -7.76 -9.00
CA ASP A 102 5.50 -6.55 -9.74
C ASP A 102 5.25 -5.29 -8.91
N LYS A 103 4.06 -5.16 -8.30
CA LYS A 103 3.76 -4.06 -7.36
C LYS A 103 4.78 -3.96 -6.22
N TYR A 104 5.26 -5.10 -5.71
CA TYR A 104 6.35 -5.12 -4.74
C TYR A 104 7.67 -4.62 -5.34
N SER A 105 8.05 -5.07 -6.54
CA SER A 105 9.26 -4.63 -7.24
C SER A 105 9.26 -3.11 -7.49
N ASP A 106 8.15 -2.58 -7.99
CA ASP A 106 7.96 -1.14 -8.26
C ASP A 106 8.09 -0.33 -6.97
N SER A 107 7.45 -0.78 -5.89
CA SER A 107 7.55 -0.13 -4.59
C SER A 107 8.98 -0.15 -4.03
N ARG A 108 9.82 -1.13 -4.39
CA ARG A 108 11.24 -1.13 -4.02
C ARG A 108 12.03 -0.08 -4.78
N MET A 109 11.71 0.15 -6.05
CA MET A 109 12.31 1.24 -6.82
C MET A 109 11.92 2.59 -6.23
N GLU A 110 10.63 2.80 -5.95
CA GLU A 110 10.11 4.01 -5.29
C GLU A 110 10.85 4.29 -3.98
N LYS A 111 11.05 3.27 -3.13
CA LYS A 111 11.80 3.40 -1.87
C LYS A 111 13.24 3.89 -2.07
N LYS A 112 13.92 3.43 -3.12
CA LYS A 112 15.28 3.88 -3.46
C LYS A 112 15.28 5.33 -3.93
N HIS A 113 14.27 5.76 -4.69
CA HIS A 113 14.11 7.15 -5.10
C HIS A 113 13.90 8.06 -3.89
N LEU A 114 13.01 7.68 -2.96
CA LEU A 114 12.79 8.41 -1.71
C LEU A 114 14.06 8.51 -0.85
N HIS A 115 14.79 7.40 -0.67
CA HIS A 115 16.06 7.42 0.08
C HIS A 115 17.09 8.35 -0.55
N ARG A 116 17.20 8.33 -1.88
CA ARG A 116 18.12 9.22 -2.60
C ARG A 116 17.71 10.69 -2.45
N MET A 117 16.42 10.99 -2.53
CA MET A 117 15.90 12.35 -2.30
C MET A 117 16.24 12.81 -0.87
N ALA A 118 15.93 12.00 0.14
CA ALA A 118 16.24 12.30 1.53
C ALA A 118 17.75 12.51 1.75
N ALA A 119 18.60 11.66 1.17
CA ALA A 119 20.05 11.81 1.26
C ALA A 119 20.56 13.13 0.65
N ILE A 120 20.01 13.53 -0.49
CA ILE A 120 20.34 14.82 -1.13
C ILE A 120 19.89 15.99 -0.25
N MET A 121 18.67 15.94 0.29
CA MET A 121 18.15 17.00 1.17
C MET A 121 18.99 17.15 2.44
N THR A 122 19.35 16.04 3.09
CA THR A 122 20.27 16.02 4.24
C THR A 122 21.64 16.59 3.88
N LEU A 123 22.20 16.21 2.72
CA LEU A 123 23.49 16.73 2.28
C LEU A 123 23.46 18.26 2.07
N VAL A 124 22.41 18.77 1.43
CA VAL A 124 22.22 20.21 1.23
C VAL A 124 22.11 20.95 2.57
N ALA A 125 21.33 20.42 3.51
CA ALA A 125 21.21 21.01 4.85
C ALA A 125 22.56 21.03 5.60
N VAL A 126 23.32 19.93 5.55
CA VAL A 126 24.65 19.85 6.19
C VAL A 126 25.64 20.83 5.56
N ILE A 127 25.65 20.96 4.23
CA ILE A 127 26.50 21.93 3.52
C ILE A 127 26.13 23.36 3.92
N ALA A 128 24.83 23.68 3.93
CA ALA A 128 24.33 25.01 4.32
C ALA A 128 24.79 25.41 5.74
N LEU A 129 24.63 24.52 6.73
CA LEU A 129 25.08 24.75 8.10
C LEU A 129 26.61 24.84 8.20
N SER A 130 27.34 23.99 7.46
CA SER A 130 28.80 24.02 7.44
C SER A 130 29.34 25.33 6.87
N LEU A 131 28.67 25.89 5.86
CA LEU A 131 29.02 27.19 5.29
C LEU A 131 28.82 28.32 6.30
N ILE A 132 27.72 28.31 7.05
CA ILE A 132 27.48 29.30 8.13
C ILE A 132 28.62 29.27 9.14
N ILE A 133 28.96 28.09 9.66
CA ILE A 133 30.05 27.91 10.63
C ILE A 133 31.40 28.36 10.04
N GLY A 134 31.65 28.03 8.78
CA GLY A 134 32.88 28.42 8.08
C GLY A 134 33.00 29.93 7.85
N PHE A 135 31.90 30.62 7.56
CA PHE A 135 31.88 32.09 7.43
C PHE A 135 32.04 32.79 8.77
N ASP A 136 31.44 32.25 9.84
CA ASP A 136 31.59 32.75 11.20
C ASP A 136 33.05 32.64 11.67
N ALA A 137 33.69 31.48 11.44
CA ALA A 137 35.10 31.27 11.77
C ALA A 137 36.08 32.21 11.01
N LYS A 138 35.68 32.73 9.85
CA LYS A 138 36.47 33.69 9.05
C LYS A 138 36.11 35.16 9.34
N GLY A 139 35.16 35.43 10.24
CA GLY A 139 34.70 36.78 10.53
C GLY A 139 33.95 37.45 9.37
N LEU A 140 33.48 36.68 8.38
CA LEU A 140 32.76 37.16 7.19
C LEU A 140 31.23 37.03 7.36
N ARG A 141 30.75 36.99 8.60
CA ARG A 141 29.34 36.75 8.91
C ARG A 141 28.48 37.93 8.45
N ASN A 142 27.48 37.62 7.64
CA ASN A 142 26.41 38.55 7.29
C ASN A 142 25.13 38.05 7.97
N GLU A 143 24.62 38.80 8.96
CA GLU A 143 23.49 38.40 9.79
C GLU A 143 22.25 38.02 8.96
N VAL A 144 21.92 38.80 7.94
CA VAL A 144 20.74 38.54 7.08
C VAL A 144 20.92 37.27 6.26
N PHE A 145 22.11 37.05 5.70
CA PHE A 145 22.39 35.83 4.92
C PHE A 145 22.36 34.58 5.80
N THR A 146 22.93 34.66 7.01
CA THR A 146 22.92 33.56 7.97
C THR A 146 21.49 33.14 8.33
N GLU A 147 20.62 34.10 8.67
CA GLU A 147 19.21 33.81 8.99
C GLU A 147 18.47 33.13 7.82
N ILE A 148 18.69 33.59 6.59
CA ILE A 148 18.07 32.98 5.41
C ILE A 148 18.54 31.53 5.26
N VAL A 149 19.86 31.29 5.32
CA VAL A 149 20.43 29.95 5.17
C VAL A 149 20.01 29.03 6.31
N ASP A 150 19.88 29.54 7.53
CA ASP A 150 19.38 28.76 8.68
C ASP A 150 17.92 28.32 8.49
N ILE A 151 17.04 29.22 8.03
CA ILE A 151 15.65 28.87 7.70
C ILE A 151 15.62 27.79 6.61
N PHE A 152 16.41 27.95 5.55
CA PHE A 152 16.51 26.95 4.49
C PHE A 152 17.03 25.61 5.01
N ALA A 153 18.13 25.59 5.76
CA ALA A 153 18.71 24.38 6.32
C ALA A 153 17.72 23.64 7.22
N TRP A 154 16.97 24.38 8.04
CA TRP A 154 15.92 23.83 8.89
C TRP A 154 14.79 23.17 8.09
N VAL A 155 14.29 23.82 7.03
CA VAL A 155 13.24 23.27 6.15
C VAL A 155 13.72 21.99 5.47
N PHE A 156 14.93 22.00 4.90
CA PHE A 156 15.51 20.82 4.24
C PHE A 156 15.75 19.67 5.23
N MET A 157 16.16 19.98 6.45
CA MET A 157 16.34 18.98 7.52
C MET A 157 15.00 18.33 7.87
N TRP A 158 13.93 19.12 8.05
CA TRP A 158 12.60 18.59 8.35
C TRP A 158 12.03 17.75 7.21
N GLU A 159 12.20 18.19 5.96
CA GLU A 159 11.76 17.41 4.79
C GLU A 159 12.49 16.07 4.70
N ALA A 160 13.79 16.05 4.95
CA ALA A 160 14.56 14.80 4.98
C ALA A 160 14.06 13.85 6.08
N VAL A 161 13.73 14.39 7.25
CA VAL A 161 13.14 13.63 8.36
C VAL A 161 11.75 13.10 8.00
N ASP A 162 10.89 13.88 7.35
CA ASP A 162 9.55 13.44 6.90
C ASP A 162 9.64 12.25 5.94
N ILE A 163 10.51 12.35 4.93
CA ILE A 163 10.72 11.27 3.95
C ILE A 163 11.23 10.00 4.67
N PHE A 164 12.17 10.14 5.60
CA PHE A 164 12.79 9.00 6.27
C PHE A 164 11.84 8.32 7.27
N PHE A 165 11.08 9.09 8.05
CA PHE A 165 10.25 8.54 9.11
C PHE A 165 8.81 8.23 8.66
N LEU A 166 8.17 9.11 7.89
CA LEU A 166 6.77 8.91 7.51
C LEU A 166 6.68 8.14 6.19
N GLN A 167 7.27 8.65 5.11
CA GLN A 167 7.08 8.07 3.78
C GLN A 167 7.70 6.67 3.66
N CYS A 168 8.92 6.48 4.16
CA CYS A 168 9.56 5.16 4.16
C CYS A 168 8.83 4.14 5.03
N THR A 169 8.22 4.56 6.14
CA THR A 169 7.45 3.67 7.03
C THR A 169 6.14 3.25 6.38
N LEU A 170 5.39 4.19 5.80
CA LEU A 170 4.17 3.89 5.04
C LEU A 170 4.46 2.93 3.87
N LEU A 171 5.54 3.19 3.13
CA LEU A 171 5.94 2.34 2.01
C LEU A 171 6.37 0.95 2.47
N ARG A 172 6.98 0.82 3.65
CA ARG A 172 7.32 -0.49 4.24
C ARG A 172 6.06 -1.31 4.54
N PHE A 173 5.02 -0.70 5.10
CA PHE A 173 3.75 -1.40 5.36
C PHE A 173 3.08 -1.85 4.05
N LYS A 174 3.12 -0.99 3.02
CA LYS A 174 2.64 -1.32 1.66
C LYS A 174 3.42 -2.50 1.05
N GLN A 175 4.76 -2.48 1.17
CA GLN A 175 5.64 -3.57 0.73
C GLN A 175 5.33 -4.90 1.41
N GLN A 176 5.12 -4.90 2.73
CA GLN A 176 4.75 -6.10 3.46
C GLN A 176 3.42 -6.68 2.97
N ARG A 177 2.42 -5.82 2.75
CA ARG A 177 1.13 -6.25 2.19
C ARG A 177 1.29 -6.89 0.81
N TYR A 178 2.05 -6.27 -0.09
CA TYR A 178 2.30 -6.83 -1.43
C TYR A 178 3.01 -8.17 -1.37
N LEU A 179 3.97 -8.35 -0.46
CA LEU A 179 4.62 -9.65 -0.25
C LEU A 179 3.61 -10.71 0.24
N ARG A 180 2.71 -10.36 1.16
CA ARG A 180 1.67 -11.30 1.65
C ARG A 180 0.64 -11.66 0.59
N LEU A 181 0.37 -10.74 -0.33
CA LEU A 181 -0.49 -10.97 -1.49
C LEU A 181 0.20 -11.80 -2.56
N ALA A 182 1.49 -11.56 -2.81
CA ALA A 182 2.29 -12.36 -3.72
C ALA A 182 2.56 -13.78 -3.19
N ASP A 183 2.39 -14.03 -1.89
CA ASP A 183 2.52 -15.35 -1.22
C ASP A 183 1.16 -15.89 -0.71
N SER A 184 0.05 -15.34 -1.21
CA SER A 184 -1.28 -15.72 -0.74
C SER A 184 -1.66 -17.14 -1.15
N LYS A 185 -2.43 -17.85 -0.31
CA LYS A 185 -3.08 -19.08 -0.75
C LYS A 185 -4.32 -18.73 -1.57
N ILE A 186 -4.54 -19.42 -2.68
CA ILE A 186 -5.72 -19.25 -3.52
C ILE A 186 -6.43 -20.61 -3.64
N GLU A 187 -7.73 -20.62 -3.34
CA GLU A 187 -8.59 -21.78 -3.41
C GLU A 187 -9.83 -21.44 -4.25
N PHE A 188 -10.14 -22.29 -5.23
CA PHE A 188 -11.31 -22.13 -6.08
C PHE A 188 -12.42 -23.05 -5.58
N LEU A 189 -13.57 -22.46 -5.29
CA LEU A 189 -14.73 -23.15 -4.76
C LEU A 189 -15.90 -22.98 -5.74
N PRO A 190 -16.81 -23.97 -5.84
CA PRO A 190 -18.03 -23.78 -6.60
C PRO A 190 -18.86 -22.64 -6.00
N LEU A 191 -19.68 -21.98 -6.82
CA LEU A 191 -20.67 -21.02 -6.33
C LEU A 191 -21.67 -21.78 -5.47
N SER A 192 -21.52 -21.67 -4.15
CA SER A 192 -22.55 -22.11 -3.23
C SER A 192 -23.82 -21.33 -3.57
N LYS A 193 -24.84 -22.00 -4.10
CA LYS A 193 -26.21 -21.46 -4.16
C LYS A 193 -26.57 -21.05 -2.74
N GLY A 194 -26.63 -19.75 -2.51
CA GLY A 194 -26.93 -19.19 -1.19
C GLY A 194 -28.19 -19.83 -0.60
N LYS A 195 -28.13 -20.13 0.68
CA LYS A 195 -29.33 -20.16 1.53
C LYS A 195 -29.91 -18.76 1.64
#